data_AF-A0A7Y7NYQ5-F1
#
_entry.id   AF-A0A7Y7NYQ5-F1
#
_cell.length_a   1.000
_cell.length_b   1.000
_cell.length_c   1.000
_cell.angle_alpha   90.00
_cell.angle_beta   90.00
_cell.angle_gamma   90.00
#
_symmetry.space_group_name_H-M   'P 1'
#
loop_
_entity.id
_entity.type
_entity.pdbx_description
1 polymer ?
#
loop_
_entity_poly.entity_id
_entity_poly.type
_entity_poly.pdbx_seq_one_letter_code
_entity_poly.pdbx_strand_id
1 'polypeptide(L)'
;MKVKKFDCHHCGAPKVDSYTNPYIVCDYCGYMIDVDYAAGLQVWNHSEEHTNAYMQFKQNFTVNSAKYLKEMNKEAYWLEHYNFWNYYYTHFPEYLPPSIPKGEKYELFIKSAADMAADTMNYSDTKKSDAYNNAYKSLEYYQKNGKSYVTYESFLKMIKAYMEFLEQGFRIVYDNPNYEIMNEIFPEKFQLKMKLSQIAQTWIPYLEENFIDQFLTLYQLKQEYVEIEEPLRQQVVCEDCKKELTVPAGALVCICEHCRHQNILKKTTHCHDCGCENELPKNWANMITCIACGTQLRVVQPLFG
;
A
#
# COMPACT_ATOMS: atom_id res chain seq x y z
N MET A 1 -17.44 -20.44 -0.30
CA MET A 1 -16.97 -19.67 0.87
C MET A 1 -17.25 -18.18 0.69
N LYS A 2 -17.50 -17.41 1.76
CA LYS A 2 -17.62 -15.94 1.67
C LYS A 2 -16.25 -15.32 1.86
N VAL A 3 -15.80 -14.53 0.89
CA VAL A 3 -14.56 -13.73 0.98
C VAL A 3 -14.89 -12.27 0.81
N LYS A 4 -14.11 -11.40 1.46
CA LYS A 4 -14.15 -9.98 1.15
C LYS A 4 -13.68 -9.82 -0.30
N LYS A 5 -14.50 -9.18 -1.13
CA LYS A 5 -14.28 -8.98 -2.56
C LYS A 5 -13.09 -8.04 -2.73
N PHE A 6 -11.93 -8.63 -2.89
CA PHE A 6 -10.75 -7.95 -3.39
C PHE A 6 -10.45 -8.55 -4.75
N ASP A 7 -10.97 -7.92 -5.80
CA ASP A 7 -10.54 -8.25 -7.15
C ASP A 7 -9.17 -7.61 -7.36
N CYS A 8 -8.21 -8.41 -7.79
CA CYS A 8 -6.90 -7.92 -8.12
C CYS A 8 -7.01 -6.99 -9.32
N HIS A 9 -6.77 -5.69 -9.13
CA HIS A 9 -6.82 -4.72 -10.23
C HIS A 9 -5.73 -4.96 -11.30
N HIS A 10 -4.75 -5.82 -11.02
CA HIS A 10 -3.71 -6.21 -11.96
C HIS A 10 -4.15 -7.41 -12.83
N CYS A 11 -4.63 -8.50 -12.24
CA CYS A 11 -4.98 -9.73 -13.00
C CYS A 11 -6.48 -10.06 -13.07
N GLY A 12 -7.33 -9.34 -12.34
CA GLY A 12 -8.77 -9.58 -12.22
C GLY A 12 -9.17 -10.69 -11.24
N ALA A 13 -8.22 -11.43 -10.66
CA ALA A 13 -8.53 -12.57 -9.81
C ALA A 13 -9.06 -12.15 -8.43
N PRO A 14 -10.04 -12.87 -7.87
CA PRO A 14 -10.48 -12.63 -6.50
C PRO A 14 -9.41 -13.08 -5.50
N LYS A 15 -9.31 -12.39 -4.35
CA LYS A 15 -8.64 -12.92 -3.15
C LYS A 15 -9.47 -14.08 -2.59
N VAL A 16 -8.83 -15.22 -2.36
CA VAL A 16 -9.50 -16.46 -1.91
C VAL A 16 -9.00 -16.92 -0.55
N ASP A 17 -7.76 -16.57 -0.18
CA ASP A 17 -7.18 -16.93 1.11
C ASP A 17 -7.46 -15.88 2.19
N SER A 18 -7.54 -16.34 3.45
CA SER A 18 -7.40 -15.45 4.60
C SER A 18 -6.01 -14.79 4.59
N TYR A 19 -5.88 -13.64 5.25
CA TYR A 19 -4.61 -12.96 5.40
C TYR A 19 -4.34 -12.67 6.87
N THR A 20 -3.07 -12.73 7.26
CA THR A 20 -2.61 -12.40 8.61
C THR A 20 -1.77 -11.13 8.65
N ASN A 21 -1.25 -10.71 7.50
CA ASN A 21 -0.39 -9.53 7.35
C ASN A 21 -1.21 -8.27 7.03
N PRO A 22 -0.69 -7.06 7.37
CA PRO A 22 -1.33 -5.81 7.01
C PRO A 22 -1.43 -5.60 5.50
N TYR A 23 -0.46 -6.07 4.72
CA TYR A 23 -0.52 -6.02 3.26
C TYR A 23 -1.28 -7.22 2.70
N ILE A 24 -2.32 -6.94 1.92
CA ILE A 24 -3.10 -7.96 1.22
C ILE A 24 -2.57 -8.09 -0.20
N VAL A 25 -2.16 -9.30 -0.56
CA VAL A 25 -1.64 -9.65 -1.89
C VAL A 25 -2.59 -10.59 -2.62
N CYS A 26 -2.57 -10.56 -3.94
CA CYS A 26 -3.32 -11.49 -4.78
C CYS A 26 -2.74 -12.90 -4.69
N ASP A 27 -3.59 -13.90 -4.42
CA ASP A 27 -3.19 -15.31 -4.28
C ASP A 27 -2.71 -15.95 -5.59
N TYR A 28 -2.94 -15.28 -6.73
CA TYR A 28 -2.62 -15.80 -8.06
C TYR A 28 -1.39 -15.13 -8.71
N CYS A 29 -1.19 -13.83 -8.48
CA CYS A 29 -0.09 -13.08 -9.12
C CYS A 29 0.84 -12.37 -8.12
N GLY A 30 0.57 -12.46 -6.81
CA GLY A 30 1.40 -11.84 -5.77
C GLY A 30 1.31 -10.30 -5.70
N TYR A 31 0.54 -9.68 -6.59
CA TYR A 31 0.39 -8.22 -6.64
C TYR A 31 -0.31 -7.68 -5.38
N MET A 32 0.10 -6.53 -4.86
CA MET A 32 -0.55 -5.91 -3.69
C MET A 32 -1.90 -5.29 -4.07
N ILE A 33 -2.97 -5.72 -3.43
CA ILE A 33 -4.35 -5.36 -3.79
C ILE A 33 -5.05 -4.50 -2.74
N ASP A 34 -4.62 -4.58 -1.47
CA ASP A 34 -5.15 -3.75 -0.38
C ASP A 34 -4.24 -3.73 0.87
N VAL A 35 -4.65 -2.95 1.88
CA VAL A 35 -4.05 -2.91 3.21
C VAL A 35 -5.13 -3.05 4.29
N ASP A 36 -4.95 -3.98 5.22
CA ASP A 36 -5.73 -4.09 6.45
C ASP A 36 -4.99 -3.39 7.61
N TYR A 37 -5.44 -2.18 7.88
CA TYR A 37 -4.92 -1.36 8.96
C TYR A 37 -5.34 -1.83 10.35
N ALA A 38 -6.44 -2.58 10.49
CA ALA A 38 -6.79 -3.17 11.78
C ALA A 38 -5.79 -4.27 12.13
N ALA A 39 -5.41 -5.10 11.15
CA ALA A 39 -4.29 -6.04 11.29
C ALA A 39 -2.97 -5.29 11.58
N GLY A 40 -2.71 -4.18 10.88
CA GLY A 40 -1.58 -3.29 11.18
C GLY A 40 -1.55 -2.80 12.63
N LEU A 41 -2.67 -2.30 13.15
CA LEU A 41 -2.77 -1.82 14.53
C LEU A 41 -2.61 -2.94 15.55
N GLN A 42 -3.04 -4.16 15.26
CA GLN A 42 -2.76 -5.32 16.12
C GLN A 42 -1.26 -5.59 16.19
N VAL A 43 -0.54 -5.53 15.06
CA VAL A 43 0.92 -5.61 15.04
C VAL A 43 1.54 -4.46 15.83
N TRP A 44 1.05 -3.23 15.67
CA TRP A 44 1.58 -2.08 16.42
C TRP A 44 1.48 -2.30 17.92
N ASN A 45 0.31 -2.75 18.39
CA ASN A 45 0.01 -2.89 19.81
C ASN A 45 0.46 -4.23 20.42
N HIS A 46 1.17 -5.09 19.68
CA HIS A 46 1.54 -6.41 20.19
C HIS A 46 2.53 -6.33 21.38
N SER A 47 3.34 -5.27 21.43
CA SER A 47 4.32 -5.04 22.49
C SER A 47 4.44 -3.56 22.82
N GLU A 48 4.07 -3.22 24.05
CA GLU A 48 4.17 -1.86 24.57
C GLU A 48 5.63 -1.40 24.68
N GLU A 49 6.53 -2.27 25.17
CA GLU A 49 7.97 -1.99 25.24
C GLU A 49 8.53 -1.64 23.86
N HIS A 50 8.18 -2.46 22.86
CA HIS A 50 8.61 -2.27 21.48
C HIS A 50 8.07 -0.96 20.91
N THR A 51 6.80 -0.64 21.16
CA THR A 51 6.20 0.64 20.75
C THR A 51 6.87 1.83 21.42
N ASN A 52 7.16 1.75 22.72
CA ASN A 52 7.79 2.82 23.48
C ASN A 52 9.22 3.08 23.02
N ALA A 53 9.99 2.04 22.70
CA ALA A 53 11.34 2.17 22.13
C ALA A 53 11.30 2.95 20.80
N TYR A 54 10.36 2.60 19.90
CA TYR A 54 10.16 3.36 18.67
C TYR A 54 9.75 4.80 18.93
N MET A 55 8.85 5.07 19.88
CA MET A 55 8.40 6.43 20.19
C MET A 55 9.55 7.32 20.68
N GLN A 56 10.46 6.78 21.50
CA GLN A 56 11.67 7.49 21.94
C GLN A 56 12.61 7.76 20.75
N PHE A 57 12.85 6.77 19.90
CA PHE A 57 13.65 6.93 18.69
C PHE A 57 13.07 8.00 17.75
N LYS A 58 11.75 7.95 17.50
CA LYS A 58 11.03 8.92 16.68
C LYS A 58 11.13 10.35 17.24
N GLN A 59 11.13 10.50 18.56
CA GLN A 59 11.30 11.81 19.19
C GLN A 59 12.68 12.40 18.86
N ASN A 60 13.75 11.60 18.99
CA ASN A 60 15.10 12.02 18.64
C ASN A 60 15.21 12.38 17.15
N PHE A 61 14.68 11.51 16.28
CA PHE A 61 14.58 11.78 14.85
C PHE A 61 13.91 13.12 14.55
N THR A 62 12.76 13.39 15.19
CA THR A 62 12.00 14.63 14.96
C THR A 62 12.82 15.87 15.35
N VAL A 63 13.52 15.82 16.48
CA VAL A 63 14.37 16.92 16.96
C VAL A 63 15.56 17.16 16.01
N ASN A 64 16.27 16.09 15.64
CA ASN A 64 17.43 16.17 14.75
C ASN A 64 17.04 16.63 13.34
N SER A 65 15.98 16.05 12.77
CA SER A 65 15.46 16.41 11.45
C SER A 65 15.08 17.89 11.38
N ALA A 66 14.39 18.41 12.39
CA ALA A 66 14.05 19.84 12.48
C ALA A 66 15.29 20.74 12.59
N LYS A 67 16.31 20.32 13.34
CA LYS A 67 17.60 21.02 13.42
C LYS A 67 18.27 21.09 12.04
N TYR A 68 18.46 19.96 11.37
CA TYR A 68 19.15 19.92 10.07
C TYR A 68 18.38 20.65 8.97
N LEU A 69 17.04 20.61 9.01
CA LEU A 69 16.20 21.43 8.14
C LEU A 69 16.46 22.93 8.35
N LYS A 70 16.49 23.40 9.60
CA LYS A 70 16.75 24.81 9.93
C LYS A 70 18.16 25.25 9.51
N GLU A 71 19.14 24.35 9.62
CA GLU A 71 20.53 24.57 9.21
C GLU A 71 20.73 24.42 7.68
N MET A 72 19.69 23.99 6.94
CA MET A 72 19.76 23.65 5.51
C MET A 72 20.84 22.60 5.21
N ASN A 73 21.14 21.74 6.19
CA ASN A 73 22.16 20.70 6.07
C ASN A 73 21.56 19.46 5.39
N LYS A 74 21.56 19.47 4.06
CA LYS A 74 20.94 18.41 3.24
C LYS A 74 21.52 17.02 3.54
N GLU A 75 22.83 16.91 3.72
CA GLU A 75 23.51 15.62 3.97
C GLU A 75 23.11 15.02 5.32
N ALA A 76 23.15 15.82 6.39
CA ALA A 76 22.73 15.36 7.70
C ALA A 76 21.23 15.07 7.76
N TYR A 77 20.41 15.89 7.08
CA TYR A 77 18.97 15.67 6.97
C TYR A 77 18.67 14.35 6.25
N TRP A 78 19.33 14.10 5.13
CA TRP A 78 19.22 12.85 4.38
C TRP A 78 19.58 11.64 5.25
N LEU A 79 20.74 11.69 5.94
CA LEU A 79 21.21 10.58 6.76
C LEU A 79 20.25 10.29 7.93
N GLU A 80 19.67 11.33 8.54
CA GLU A 80 18.68 11.20 9.61
C GLU A 80 17.41 10.47 9.12
N HIS A 81 16.92 10.81 7.93
CA HIS A 81 15.78 10.11 7.30
C HIS A 81 16.11 8.69 6.90
N TYR A 82 17.30 8.44 6.33
CA TYR A 82 17.77 7.10 6.02
C TYR A 82 17.76 6.21 7.27
N ASN A 83 18.38 6.70 8.35
CA ASN A 83 18.44 5.99 9.63
C ASN A 83 17.05 5.77 10.22
N PHE A 84 16.14 6.74 10.09
CA PHE A 84 14.77 6.60 10.57
C PHE A 84 14.02 5.49 9.86
N TRP A 85 14.02 5.47 8.54
CA TRP A 85 13.30 4.46 7.77
C TRP A 85 13.92 3.07 7.95
N ASN A 86 15.25 2.97 7.98
CA ASN A 86 15.95 1.72 8.26
C ASN A 86 15.56 1.16 9.64
N TYR A 87 15.60 2.02 10.68
CA TYR A 87 15.16 1.63 12.02
C TYR A 87 13.69 1.22 12.02
N TYR A 88 12.80 2.03 11.44
CA TYR A 88 11.36 1.76 11.41
C TYR A 88 11.03 0.39 10.82
N TYR A 89 11.60 0.03 9.66
CA TYR A 89 11.31 -1.24 9.01
C TYR A 89 12.10 -2.42 9.58
N THR A 90 13.20 -2.18 10.29
CA THR A 90 13.88 -3.21 11.08
C THR A 90 13.07 -3.53 12.34
N HIS A 91 12.50 -2.50 12.97
CA HIS A 91 11.72 -2.60 14.18
C HIS A 91 10.32 -3.14 13.91
N PHE A 92 9.62 -2.63 12.88
CA PHE A 92 8.30 -3.09 12.45
C PHE A 92 8.37 -3.75 11.06
N PRO A 93 8.97 -4.95 10.96
CA PRO A 93 9.14 -5.61 9.69
C PRO A 93 7.82 -5.84 8.96
N GLU A 94 6.71 -6.11 9.64
CA GLU A 94 5.37 -6.34 9.05
C GLU A 94 4.84 -5.16 8.24
N TYR A 95 5.35 -3.95 8.50
CA TYR A 95 5.03 -2.74 7.76
C TYR A 95 5.87 -2.55 6.50
N LEU A 96 6.87 -3.40 6.27
CA LEU A 96 7.59 -3.47 5.00
C LEU A 96 6.75 -4.26 3.96
N PRO A 97 6.47 -3.67 2.78
CA PRO A 97 5.76 -4.36 1.71
C PRO A 97 6.41 -5.71 1.36
N PRO A 98 5.62 -6.78 1.14
CA PRO A 98 6.16 -8.10 0.77
C PRO A 98 6.97 -8.10 -0.53
N SER A 99 6.75 -7.11 -1.41
CA SER A 99 7.49 -6.92 -2.66
C SER A 99 8.93 -6.44 -2.46
N ILE A 100 9.31 -6.03 -1.24
CA ILE A 100 10.66 -5.57 -0.91
C ILE A 100 11.39 -6.73 -0.19
N PRO A 101 12.12 -7.59 -0.92
CA PRO A 101 12.96 -8.57 -0.27
C PRO A 101 14.10 -7.86 0.47
N LYS A 102 14.67 -8.58 1.45
CA LYS A 102 15.95 -8.19 2.06
C LYS A 102 17.03 -8.01 0.97
N GLY A 103 18.06 -7.23 1.27
CA GLY A 103 19.20 -7.03 0.36
C GLY A 103 19.07 -5.75 -0.47
N GLU A 104 19.50 -5.80 -1.73
CA GLU A 104 19.67 -4.60 -2.58
C GLU A 104 18.37 -3.79 -2.77
N LYS A 105 17.22 -4.46 -2.93
CA LYS A 105 15.92 -3.78 -3.06
C LYS A 105 15.51 -3.05 -1.77
N TYR A 106 15.84 -3.61 -0.61
CA TYR A 106 15.61 -2.94 0.67
C TYR A 106 16.45 -1.67 0.78
N GLU A 107 17.74 -1.75 0.46
CA GLU A 107 18.63 -0.59 0.45
C GLU A 107 18.12 0.53 -0.46
N LEU A 108 17.75 0.19 -1.71
CA LEU A 108 17.20 1.15 -2.68
C LEU A 108 15.92 1.80 -2.17
N PHE A 109 15.06 1.05 -1.48
CA PHE A 109 13.83 1.58 -0.91
C PHE A 109 14.08 2.59 0.21
N ILE A 110 14.92 2.24 1.19
CA ILE A 110 15.28 3.15 2.30
C ILE A 110 15.97 4.40 1.75
N LYS A 111 16.89 4.22 0.80
CA LYS A 111 17.58 5.32 0.12
C LYS A 111 16.60 6.26 -0.58
N SER A 112 15.64 5.72 -1.32
CA SER A 112 14.62 6.51 -2.02
C SER A 112 13.78 7.33 -1.05
N ALA A 113 13.41 6.77 0.10
CA ALA A 113 12.66 7.50 1.13
C ALA A 113 13.46 8.69 1.70
N ALA A 114 14.78 8.52 1.90
CA ALA A 114 15.68 9.58 2.32
C ALA A 114 15.92 10.64 1.23
N ASP A 115 16.11 10.21 -0.02
CA ASP A 115 16.26 11.10 -1.18
C ASP A 115 15.03 11.98 -1.35
N MET A 116 13.82 11.40 -1.32
CA MET A 116 12.56 12.14 -1.38
C MET A 116 12.45 13.20 -0.28
N ALA A 117 12.84 12.88 0.96
CA ALA A 117 12.83 13.84 2.05
C ALA A 117 13.82 14.99 1.81
N ALA A 118 15.04 14.68 1.41
CA ALA A 118 16.09 15.67 1.18
C ALA A 118 15.81 16.56 -0.04
N ASP A 119 15.17 16.03 -1.08
CA ASP A 119 14.83 16.79 -2.30
C ASP A 119 13.62 17.70 -2.09
N THR A 120 12.72 17.33 -1.17
CA THR A 120 11.57 18.16 -0.79
C THR A 120 11.88 19.17 0.32
N MET A 121 13.10 19.18 0.86
CA MET A 121 13.56 20.12 1.89
C MET A 121 13.34 21.59 1.51
N ASN A 122 13.46 21.91 0.22
CA ASN A 122 13.31 23.26 -0.33
C ASN A 122 12.01 23.44 -1.14
N TYR A 123 11.06 22.51 -1.03
CA TYR A 123 9.83 22.58 -1.80
C TYR A 123 8.95 23.73 -1.28
N SER A 124 9.00 24.87 -1.98
CA SER A 124 8.39 26.12 -1.55
C SER A 124 6.92 26.29 -1.98
N ASP A 125 6.38 25.38 -2.81
CA ASP A 125 4.98 25.45 -3.21
C ASP A 125 4.09 24.77 -2.19
N THR A 126 3.82 25.49 -1.10
CA THR A 126 3.00 25.01 0.02
C THR A 126 1.50 25.19 -0.22
N LYS A 127 1.07 25.81 -1.34
CA LYS A 127 -0.32 26.27 -1.53
C LYS A 127 -1.35 25.16 -1.30
N LYS A 128 -1.12 23.96 -1.83
CA LYS A 128 -2.05 22.84 -1.64
C LYS A 128 -1.99 22.25 -0.22
N SER A 129 -0.79 22.23 0.39
CA SER A 129 -0.62 21.84 1.79
C SER A 129 -1.34 22.83 2.72
N ASP A 130 -1.21 24.13 2.47
CA ASP A 130 -1.89 25.20 3.20
C ASP A 130 -3.41 25.12 3.00
N ALA A 131 -3.88 24.85 1.78
CA ALA A 131 -5.31 24.64 1.50
C ALA A 131 -5.87 23.46 2.29
N TYR A 132 -5.16 22.32 2.30
CA TYR A 132 -5.53 21.16 3.11
C TYR A 132 -5.53 21.49 4.62
N ASN A 133 -4.47 22.12 5.12
CA ASN A 133 -4.35 22.50 6.53
C ASN A 133 -5.46 23.48 6.96
N ASN A 134 -5.81 24.44 6.10
CA ASN A 134 -6.89 25.39 6.36
C ASN A 134 -8.25 24.70 6.34
N ALA A 135 -8.51 23.81 5.38
CA ALA A 135 -9.75 23.04 5.31
C ALA A 135 -9.89 22.10 6.52
N TYR A 136 -8.79 21.47 6.96
CA TYR A 136 -8.76 20.65 8.18
C TYR A 136 -9.08 21.47 9.44
N LYS A 137 -8.48 22.66 9.59
CA LYS A 137 -8.78 23.57 10.72
C LYS A 137 -10.21 24.12 10.70
N SER A 138 -10.83 24.15 9.53
CA SER A 138 -12.19 24.67 9.32
C SER A 138 -13.26 23.57 9.42
N LEU A 139 -12.91 22.38 9.92
CA LEU A 139 -13.88 21.33 10.19
C LEU A 139 -14.85 21.79 11.27
N GLU A 140 -16.14 21.65 10.97
CA GLU A 140 -17.22 22.01 11.88
C GLU A 140 -17.76 20.76 12.54
N TYR A 141 -17.87 20.80 13.87
CA TYR A 141 -18.31 19.68 14.69
C TYR A 141 -19.64 19.97 15.36
N TYR A 142 -20.45 18.93 15.53
CA TYR A 142 -21.68 18.97 16.32
C TYR A 142 -21.82 17.70 17.17
N GLN A 143 -22.64 17.78 18.22
CA GLN A 143 -22.92 16.65 19.10
C GLN A 143 -24.27 16.02 18.75
N LYS A 144 -24.32 14.70 18.69
CA LYS A 144 -25.55 13.92 18.51
C LYS A 144 -25.41 12.60 19.27
N ASN A 145 -26.37 12.28 20.14
CA ASN A 145 -26.38 11.04 20.94
C ASN A 145 -25.07 10.80 21.73
N GLY A 146 -24.48 11.85 22.31
CA GLY A 146 -23.23 11.74 23.09
C GLY A 146 -21.97 11.47 22.25
N LYS A 147 -22.06 11.54 20.92
CA LYS A 147 -20.93 11.44 19.99
C LYS A 147 -20.72 12.74 19.24
N SER A 148 -19.45 13.02 18.93
CA SER A 148 -19.04 14.15 18.09
C SER A 148 -19.07 13.74 16.62
N TYR A 149 -19.73 14.53 15.79
CA TYR A 149 -19.76 14.36 14.34
C TYR A 149 -19.23 15.59 13.64
N VAL A 150 -18.70 15.41 12.44
CA VAL A 150 -18.31 16.50 11.53
C VAL A 150 -19.43 16.77 10.53
N THR A 151 -19.67 18.05 10.20
CA THR A 151 -20.63 18.40 9.14
C THR A 151 -20.15 17.92 7.78
N TYR A 152 -21.04 17.35 6.98
CA TYR A 152 -20.68 16.79 5.67
C TYR A 152 -20.01 17.81 4.75
N GLU A 153 -20.48 19.07 4.77
CA GLU A 153 -19.90 20.13 3.95
C GLU A 153 -18.45 20.43 4.32
N SER A 154 -18.14 20.55 5.61
CA SER A 154 -16.78 20.84 6.06
C SER A 154 -15.84 19.65 5.82
N PHE A 155 -16.33 18.42 6.04
CA PHE A 155 -15.61 17.19 5.68
C PHE A 155 -15.29 17.11 4.19
N LEU A 156 -16.28 17.36 3.31
CA LEU A 156 -16.09 17.26 1.87
C LEU A 156 -15.06 18.28 1.36
N LYS A 157 -15.04 19.50 1.92
CA LYS A 157 -14.00 20.51 1.62
C LYS A 157 -12.62 20.01 2.01
N MET A 158 -12.47 19.44 3.21
CA MET A 158 -11.20 18.88 3.70
C MET A 158 -10.71 17.73 2.82
N ILE A 159 -11.58 16.79 2.47
CA ILE A 159 -11.22 15.65 1.63
C ILE A 159 -10.80 16.09 0.22
N LYS A 160 -11.51 17.03 -0.41
CA LYS A 160 -11.11 17.54 -1.73
C LYS A 160 -9.73 18.18 -1.69
N ALA A 161 -9.46 19.03 -0.69
CA ALA A 161 -8.15 19.64 -0.51
C ALA A 161 -7.05 18.58 -0.24
N TYR A 162 -7.37 17.54 0.53
CA TYR A 162 -6.46 16.41 0.75
C TYR A 162 -6.13 15.66 -0.54
N MET A 163 -7.11 15.44 -1.42
CA MET A 163 -6.89 14.77 -2.70
C MET A 163 -5.99 15.59 -3.61
N GLU A 164 -6.19 16.90 -3.70
CA GLU A 164 -5.33 17.78 -4.49
C GLU A 164 -3.89 17.82 -3.95
N PHE A 165 -3.73 17.83 -2.62
CA PHE A 165 -2.44 17.74 -1.95
C PHE A 165 -1.74 16.41 -2.23
N LEU A 166 -2.46 15.28 -2.11
CA LEU A 166 -1.92 13.96 -2.44
C LEU A 166 -1.48 13.85 -3.89
N GLU A 167 -2.31 14.31 -4.83
CA GLU A 167 -2.01 14.25 -6.26
C GLU A 167 -0.71 15.01 -6.56
N GLN A 168 -0.52 16.21 -5.99
CA GLN A 168 0.74 16.95 -6.14
C GLN A 168 1.94 16.18 -5.60
N GLY A 169 1.82 15.62 -4.38
CA GLY A 169 2.88 14.80 -3.81
C GLY A 169 3.20 13.58 -4.67
N PHE A 170 2.17 12.96 -5.27
CA PHE A 170 2.33 11.80 -6.15
C PHE A 170 3.08 12.18 -7.43
N ARG A 171 2.81 13.33 -8.04
CA ARG A 171 3.56 13.77 -9.23
C ARG A 171 5.05 13.93 -8.92
N ILE A 172 5.42 14.46 -7.75
CA ILE A 172 6.83 14.59 -7.32
C ILE A 172 7.53 13.23 -7.25
N VAL A 173 6.80 12.19 -6.84
CA VAL A 173 7.35 10.83 -6.69
C VAL A 173 7.32 10.06 -8.00
N TYR A 174 6.13 9.88 -8.58
CA TYR A 174 5.91 8.96 -9.70
C TYR A 174 6.33 9.51 -11.06
N ASP A 175 6.44 10.84 -11.23
CA ASP A 175 6.97 11.42 -12.47
C ASP A 175 8.48 11.64 -12.43
N ASN A 176 9.13 11.37 -11.29
CA ASN A 176 10.58 11.52 -11.15
C ASN A 176 11.30 10.18 -11.42
N PRO A 177 12.14 10.09 -12.46
CA PRO A 177 12.87 8.86 -12.79
C PRO A 177 13.77 8.35 -11.66
N ASN A 178 14.24 9.23 -10.77
CA ASN A 178 15.09 8.84 -9.64
C ASN A 178 14.35 7.96 -8.62
N TYR A 179 13.01 7.96 -8.63
CA TYR A 179 12.18 7.16 -7.74
C TYR A 179 11.40 6.08 -8.49
N GLU A 180 11.88 5.63 -9.65
CA GLU A 180 11.20 4.62 -10.47
C GLU A 180 10.89 3.34 -9.66
N ILE A 181 11.75 2.97 -8.70
CA ILE A 181 11.54 1.85 -7.79
C ILE A 181 10.20 1.93 -7.03
N MET A 182 9.67 3.13 -6.80
CA MET A 182 8.37 3.32 -6.15
C MET A 182 7.22 2.79 -7.01
N ASN A 183 7.30 2.82 -8.34
CA ASN A 183 6.30 2.19 -9.20
C ASN A 183 6.24 0.66 -9.00
N GLU A 184 7.37 0.06 -8.62
CA GLU A 184 7.43 -1.37 -8.30
C GLU A 184 6.94 -1.65 -6.87
N ILE A 185 7.41 -0.84 -5.92
CA ILE A 185 7.18 -1.08 -4.49
C ILE A 185 5.80 -0.63 -4.04
N PHE A 186 5.35 0.53 -4.46
CA PHE A 186 4.03 1.08 -4.17
C PHE A 186 3.45 1.64 -5.46
N PRO A 187 2.86 0.79 -6.33
CA PRO A 187 2.23 1.29 -7.54
C PRO A 187 1.25 2.42 -7.23
N GLU A 188 1.23 3.49 -8.02
CA GLU A 188 0.51 4.73 -7.70
C GLU A 188 -0.94 4.50 -7.26
N LYS A 189 -1.69 3.70 -8.03
CA LYS A 189 -3.09 3.38 -7.74
C LYS A 189 -3.25 2.66 -6.39
N PHE A 190 -2.32 1.78 -6.05
CA PHE A 190 -2.30 1.11 -4.76
C PHE A 190 -1.99 2.10 -3.63
N GLN A 191 -0.98 2.97 -3.81
CA GLN A 191 -0.64 3.97 -2.80
C GLN A 191 -1.81 4.94 -2.56
N LEU A 192 -2.52 5.35 -3.62
CA LEU A 192 -3.71 6.19 -3.51
C LEU A 192 -4.81 5.51 -2.70
N LYS A 193 -5.13 4.27 -3.04
CA LYS A 193 -6.13 3.47 -2.32
C LYS A 193 -5.76 3.30 -0.85
N MET A 194 -4.48 3.02 -0.56
CA MET A 194 -3.95 2.93 0.80
C MET A 194 -4.18 4.24 1.57
N LYS A 195 -3.77 5.39 1.01
CA LYS A 195 -3.98 6.71 1.63
C LYS A 195 -5.46 7.03 1.87
N LEU A 196 -6.33 6.67 0.93
CA LEU A 196 -7.79 6.83 1.06
C LEU A 196 -8.38 5.94 2.16
N SER A 197 -7.96 4.68 2.23
CA SER A 197 -8.36 3.73 3.28
C SER A 197 -7.93 4.21 4.68
N GLN A 198 -6.76 4.84 4.80
CA GLN A 198 -6.31 5.44 6.06
C GLN A 198 -7.20 6.61 6.51
N ILE A 199 -7.52 7.50 5.57
CA ILE A 199 -8.43 8.62 5.82
C ILE A 199 -9.82 8.10 6.21
N ALA A 200 -10.32 7.08 5.51
CA ALA A 200 -11.61 6.47 5.82
C ALA A 200 -11.70 6.02 7.28
N GLN A 201 -10.72 5.27 7.76
CA GLN A 201 -10.72 4.75 9.13
C GLN A 201 -10.61 5.85 10.19
N THR A 202 -9.88 6.92 9.88
CA THR A 202 -9.75 8.06 10.78
C THR A 202 -11.08 8.81 10.93
N TRP A 203 -11.84 8.95 9.84
CA TRP A 203 -12.99 9.84 9.79
C TRP A 203 -14.35 9.16 9.92
N ILE A 204 -14.50 7.89 9.53
CA ILE A 204 -15.76 7.12 9.68
C ILE A 204 -16.37 7.27 11.08
N PRO A 205 -15.62 7.20 12.20
CA PRO A 205 -16.19 7.36 13.54
C PRO A 205 -16.86 8.73 13.80
N TYR A 206 -16.54 9.74 12.99
CA TYR A 206 -17.04 11.12 13.09
C TYR A 206 -18.07 11.48 12.01
N LEU A 207 -18.49 10.52 11.18
CA LEU A 207 -19.43 10.73 10.09
C LEU A 207 -20.78 10.06 10.40
N GLU A 208 -21.88 10.66 9.94
CA GLU A 208 -23.18 9.99 9.94
C GLU A 208 -23.23 8.88 8.88
N GLU A 209 -24.05 7.86 9.10
CA GLU A 209 -24.15 6.66 8.24
C GLU A 209 -24.37 6.99 6.76
N ASN A 210 -25.26 7.94 6.46
CA ASN A 210 -25.53 8.40 5.11
C ASN A 210 -24.33 9.09 4.45
N PHE A 211 -23.43 9.71 5.22
CA PHE A 211 -22.22 10.34 4.73
C PHE A 211 -21.08 9.32 4.56
N ILE A 212 -21.01 8.32 5.44
CA ILE A 212 -20.11 7.17 5.29
C ILE A 212 -20.38 6.49 3.95
N ASP A 213 -21.65 6.20 3.63
CA ASP A 213 -22.02 5.52 2.39
C ASP A 213 -21.61 6.30 1.14
N GLN A 214 -21.84 7.63 1.15
CA GLN A 214 -21.44 8.53 0.06
C GLN A 214 -19.93 8.60 -0.10
N PHE A 215 -19.18 8.75 0.99
CA PHE A 215 -17.72 8.81 0.97
C PHE A 215 -17.11 7.50 0.47
N LEU A 216 -17.55 6.36 1.00
CA LEU A 216 -17.06 5.05 0.58
C LEU A 216 -17.41 4.75 -0.88
N THR A 217 -18.57 5.18 -1.37
CA THR A 217 -18.96 5.03 -2.78
C THR A 217 -18.11 5.91 -3.69
N LEU A 218 -17.95 7.20 -3.34
CA LEU A 218 -17.20 8.17 -4.15
C LEU A 218 -15.74 7.75 -4.38
N TYR A 219 -15.11 7.17 -3.37
CA TYR A 219 -13.71 6.72 -3.43
C TYR A 219 -13.53 5.23 -3.66
N GLN A 220 -14.62 4.51 -4.00
CA GLN A 220 -14.59 3.07 -4.29
C GLN A 220 -13.99 2.22 -3.15
N LEU A 221 -14.28 2.62 -1.91
CA LEU A 221 -13.83 1.95 -0.68
C LEU A 221 -14.90 1.04 -0.08
N LYS A 222 -16.09 0.95 -0.70
CA LYS A 222 -17.13 -0.01 -0.26
C LYS A 222 -16.58 -1.42 -0.35
N GLN A 223 -16.65 -2.12 0.77
CA GLN A 223 -16.30 -3.53 0.85
C GLN A 223 -17.53 -4.33 0.42
N GLU A 224 -17.37 -5.14 -0.61
CA GLU A 224 -18.37 -6.13 -0.99
C GLU A 224 -17.89 -7.50 -0.50
N TYR A 225 -18.80 -8.39 -0.19
CA TYR A 225 -18.47 -9.79 0.08
C TYR A 225 -19.12 -10.63 -1.01
N VAL A 226 -18.37 -11.58 -1.56
CA VAL A 226 -18.86 -12.50 -2.58
C VAL A 226 -18.75 -13.92 -2.09
N GLU A 227 -19.73 -14.74 -2.45
CA GLU A 227 -19.60 -16.18 -2.35
C GLU A 227 -18.83 -16.67 -3.58
N ILE A 228 -17.74 -17.38 -3.32
CA ILE A 228 -16.94 -18.04 -4.34
C ILE A 228 -16.94 -19.55 -4.12
N GLU A 229 -16.83 -20.31 -5.19
CA GLU A 229 -16.44 -21.72 -5.10
C GLU A 229 -15.00 -21.82 -4.59
N GLU A 230 -14.74 -22.84 -3.77
CA GLU A 230 -13.41 -23.07 -3.25
C GLU A 230 -12.48 -23.54 -4.39
N PRO A 231 -11.36 -22.85 -4.64
CA PRO A 231 -10.48 -23.22 -5.73
C PRO A 231 -9.72 -24.51 -5.42
N LEU A 232 -9.40 -25.27 -6.47
CA LEU A 232 -8.45 -26.37 -6.36
C LEU A 232 -7.13 -25.87 -5.76
N ARG A 233 -6.51 -26.70 -4.91
CA ARG A 233 -5.29 -26.35 -4.16
C ARG A 233 -4.11 -27.19 -4.61
N GLN A 234 -2.92 -26.61 -4.53
CA GLN A 234 -1.65 -27.31 -4.71
C GLN A 234 -0.70 -27.01 -3.54
N GLN A 235 0.17 -27.96 -3.22
CA GLN A 235 1.23 -27.79 -2.23
C GLN A 235 2.49 -27.27 -2.88
N VAL A 236 3.12 -26.28 -2.27
CA VAL A 236 4.38 -25.65 -2.68
C VAL A 236 5.28 -25.53 -1.45
N VAL A 237 6.60 -25.62 -1.63
CA VAL A 237 7.56 -25.35 -0.56
C VAL A 237 8.16 -23.96 -0.78
N CYS A 238 8.15 -23.12 0.26
CA CYS A 238 8.77 -21.81 0.20
C CYS A 238 10.26 -21.93 -0.17
N GLU A 239 10.70 -21.21 -1.21
CA GLU A 239 12.07 -21.23 -1.71
C GLU A 239 13.09 -20.73 -0.67
N ASP A 240 12.67 -19.83 0.22
CA ASP A 240 13.50 -19.25 1.28
C ASP A 240 13.40 -20.06 2.59
N CYS A 241 12.27 -19.95 3.31
CA CYS A 241 12.14 -20.54 4.65
C CYS A 241 11.75 -22.03 4.69
N LYS A 242 11.59 -22.68 3.54
CA LYS A 242 11.25 -24.11 3.39
C LYS A 242 9.93 -24.56 4.02
N LYS A 243 9.06 -23.63 4.41
CA LYS A 243 7.74 -23.94 4.94
C LYS A 243 6.81 -24.40 3.82
N GLU A 244 5.99 -25.41 4.08
CA GLU A 244 4.93 -25.84 3.16
C GLU A 244 3.84 -24.76 3.07
N LEU A 245 3.40 -24.50 1.84
CA LEU A 245 2.42 -23.50 1.45
C LEU A 245 1.32 -24.19 0.66
N THR A 246 0.07 -23.91 1.02
CA THR A 246 -1.09 -24.33 0.23
C THR A 246 -1.56 -23.15 -0.59
N VAL A 247 -1.55 -23.25 -1.92
CA VAL A 247 -1.88 -22.14 -2.83
C VAL A 247 -2.95 -22.56 -3.84
N PRO A 248 -3.72 -21.62 -4.40
CA PRO A 248 -4.65 -21.92 -5.49
C PRO A 248 -3.91 -22.53 -6.69
N ALA A 249 -4.49 -23.57 -7.29
CA ALA A 249 -3.99 -24.13 -8.54
C ALA A 249 -4.01 -23.05 -9.64
N GLY A 250 -2.92 -22.97 -10.40
CA GLY A 250 -2.76 -21.95 -11.45
C GLY A 250 -2.17 -20.63 -10.97
N ALA A 251 -1.91 -20.45 -9.67
CA ALA A 251 -1.12 -19.32 -9.18
C ALA A 251 0.26 -19.29 -9.87
N LEU A 252 0.67 -18.10 -10.30
CA LEU A 252 1.99 -17.86 -10.89
C LEU A 252 3.01 -17.47 -9.82
N VAL A 253 2.54 -16.80 -8.78
CA VAL A 253 3.34 -16.32 -7.65
C VAL A 253 2.56 -16.53 -6.37
N CYS A 254 3.26 -16.90 -5.30
CA CYS A 254 2.70 -16.83 -3.96
C CYS A 254 3.67 -16.17 -2.97
N ILE A 255 3.13 -15.34 -2.08
CA ILE A 255 3.88 -14.80 -0.95
C ILE A 255 3.82 -15.79 0.21
N CYS A 256 4.97 -16.14 0.77
CA CYS A 256 5.01 -16.92 1.99
C CYS A 256 4.64 -16.03 3.18
N GLU A 257 3.48 -16.22 3.81
CA GLU A 257 3.10 -15.39 4.97
C GLU A 257 4.07 -15.51 6.16
N HIS A 258 4.90 -16.55 6.21
CA HIS A 258 5.84 -16.78 7.31
C HIS A 258 7.14 -15.97 7.19
N CYS A 259 7.74 -15.90 5.99
CA CYS A 259 9.00 -15.18 5.76
C CYS A 259 8.88 -14.01 4.78
N ARG A 260 7.70 -13.84 4.18
CA ARG A 260 7.34 -12.82 3.17
C ARG A 260 8.08 -12.96 1.85
N HIS A 261 8.79 -14.07 1.65
CA HIS A 261 9.43 -14.37 0.38
C HIS A 261 8.38 -14.57 -0.72
N GLN A 262 8.65 -13.97 -1.88
CA GLN A 262 7.86 -14.13 -3.09
C GLN A 262 8.36 -15.33 -3.89
N ASN A 263 7.53 -16.38 -3.97
CA ASN A 263 7.86 -17.63 -4.67
C ASN A 263 7.31 -17.56 -6.09
N ILE A 264 8.14 -17.85 -7.09
CA ILE A 264 7.75 -17.82 -8.50
C ILE A 264 7.41 -19.24 -8.94
N LEU A 265 6.11 -19.54 -9.03
CA LEU A 265 5.59 -20.88 -9.31
C LEU A 265 5.61 -21.23 -10.80
N LYS A 266 5.50 -20.21 -11.68
CA LYS A 266 5.59 -20.36 -13.13
C LYS A 266 6.44 -19.25 -13.72
N LYS A 267 7.14 -19.57 -14.82
CA LYS A 267 7.99 -18.62 -15.56
C LYS A 267 7.38 -18.14 -16.87
N THR A 268 6.37 -18.84 -17.38
CA THR A 268 5.65 -18.47 -18.60
C THR A 268 4.14 -18.51 -18.41
N THR A 269 3.41 -17.79 -19.26
CA THR A 269 1.95 -17.85 -19.39
C THR A 269 1.52 -17.72 -20.86
N HIS A 270 0.37 -18.28 -21.20
CA HIS A 270 -0.15 -18.23 -22.58
C HIS A 270 -1.15 -17.09 -22.74
N CYS A 271 -1.08 -16.39 -23.87
CA CYS A 271 -2.06 -15.37 -24.23
C CYS A 271 -3.41 -16.03 -24.49
N HIS A 272 -4.48 -15.51 -23.87
CA HIS A 272 -5.82 -16.02 -24.09
C HIS A 272 -6.35 -15.70 -25.48
N ASP A 273 -5.93 -14.57 -26.07
CA ASP A 273 -6.39 -14.14 -27.39
C ASP A 273 -5.67 -14.87 -28.53
N CYS A 274 -4.33 -14.90 -28.51
CA CYS A 274 -3.54 -15.45 -29.61
C CYS A 274 -2.82 -16.78 -29.30
N GLY A 275 -2.88 -17.26 -28.05
CA GLY A 275 -2.20 -18.49 -27.63
C GLY A 275 -0.69 -18.38 -27.47
N CYS A 276 -0.06 -17.25 -27.82
CA CYS A 276 1.39 -17.07 -27.71
C CYS A 276 1.86 -17.27 -26.26
N GLU A 277 2.94 -18.03 -26.06
CA GLU A 277 3.62 -18.09 -24.77
C GLU A 277 4.37 -16.77 -24.51
N ASN A 278 4.31 -16.27 -23.28
CA ASN A 278 4.96 -15.06 -22.84
C ASN A 278 5.75 -15.35 -21.56
N GLU A 279 6.97 -14.83 -21.48
CA GLU A 279 7.74 -14.85 -20.25
C GLU A 279 7.08 -13.93 -19.21
N LEU A 280 7.05 -14.41 -17.97
CA LEU A 280 6.57 -13.62 -16.84
C LEU A 280 7.69 -12.68 -16.39
N PRO A 281 7.42 -11.38 -16.20
CA PRO A 281 8.46 -10.43 -15.82
C PRO A 281 9.01 -10.80 -14.45
N LYS A 282 10.33 -10.60 -14.27
CA LYS A 282 10.97 -10.74 -12.95
C LYS A 282 10.36 -9.79 -11.92
N ASN A 283 9.87 -8.63 -12.38
CA ASN A 283 9.17 -7.63 -11.59
C ASN A 283 7.67 -7.67 -11.88
N TRP A 284 6.91 -8.16 -10.91
CA TRP A 284 5.48 -8.45 -11.01
C TRP A 284 4.57 -7.21 -10.94
N ALA A 285 5.15 -6.00 -10.86
CA ALA A 285 4.39 -4.75 -10.81
C ALA A 285 3.78 -4.35 -12.17
N ASN A 286 4.27 -4.88 -13.30
CA ASN A 286 3.86 -4.44 -14.63
C ASN A 286 2.86 -5.40 -15.29
N MET A 287 1.76 -4.84 -15.83
CA MET A 287 0.81 -5.63 -16.63
C MET A 287 1.54 -6.27 -17.80
N ILE A 288 1.41 -7.59 -17.93
CA ILE A 288 2.09 -8.36 -18.96
C ILE A 288 1.35 -8.12 -20.27
N THR A 289 2.04 -7.58 -21.25
CA THR A 289 1.48 -7.38 -22.59
C THR A 289 1.95 -8.52 -23.48
N CYS A 290 1.03 -9.13 -24.23
CA CYS A 290 1.40 -10.20 -25.13
C CYS A 290 2.39 -9.71 -26.18
N ILE A 291 3.53 -10.39 -26.32
CA ILE A 291 4.58 -10.04 -27.29
C ILE A 291 4.09 -10.14 -28.74
N ALA A 292 3.07 -10.95 -29.00
CA ALA A 292 2.56 -11.21 -30.34
C ALA A 292 1.40 -10.28 -30.73
N CYS A 293 0.40 -10.12 -29.85
CA CYS A 293 -0.84 -9.41 -30.20
C CYS A 293 -1.10 -8.12 -29.40
N GLY A 294 -0.24 -7.77 -28.44
CA GLY A 294 -0.41 -6.57 -27.63
C GLY A 294 -1.54 -6.65 -26.60
N THR A 295 -2.25 -7.77 -26.49
CA THR A 295 -3.29 -7.97 -25.48
C THR A 295 -2.68 -7.97 -24.07
N GLN A 296 -3.28 -7.23 -23.14
CA GLN A 296 -2.93 -7.34 -21.72
C GLN A 296 -3.34 -8.71 -21.19
N LEU A 297 -2.36 -9.49 -20.75
CA LEU A 297 -2.55 -10.83 -20.23
C LEU A 297 -3.18 -10.74 -18.84
N ARG A 298 -4.43 -11.20 -18.72
CA ARG A 298 -5.02 -11.53 -17.43
C ARG A 298 -4.54 -12.92 -17.03
N VAL A 299 -3.84 -12.98 -15.90
CA VAL A 299 -3.23 -14.21 -15.36
C VAL A 299 -4.28 -15.27 -15.01
N VAL A 300 -5.48 -14.82 -14.66
CA VAL A 300 -6.60 -15.72 -14.35
C VAL A 300 -7.65 -15.46 -15.43
N GLN A 301 -7.96 -16.52 -16.20
CA GLN A 301 -9.22 -16.54 -16.94
C GLN A 301 -10.31 -16.25 -15.92
N PRO A 302 -11.27 -15.34 -16.17
CA PRO A 302 -12.30 -15.07 -15.20
C PRO A 302 -12.90 -16.41 -14.75
N LEU A 303 -12.66 -16.79 -13.49
CA LEU A 303 -13.31 -17.97 -12.91
C LEU A 303 -14.84 -17.76 -12.86
N PHE A 304 -15.27 -16.52 -13.10
CA PHE A 304 -16.63 -16.03 -13.18
C PHE A 304 -16.69 -15.00 -14.32
N GLY A 305 -17.67 -15.15 -15.22
CA GLY A 305 -17.78 -14.46 -16.51
C GLY A 305 -17.63 -12.95 -16.52
#